data_AF-A0A2T2SZ56-F1
#
_entry.id   AF-A0A2T2SZ56-F1
#
_cell.length_a   1.000
_cell.length_b   1.000
_cell.length_c   1.000
_cell.angle_alpha   90.00
_cell.angle_beta   90.00
_cell.angle_gamma   90.00
#
_symmetry.space_group_name_H-M   'P 1'
#
loop_
_entity.id
_entity.type
_entity.pdbx_description
1 polymer ?
#
loop_
_entity_poly.entity_id
_entity_poly.type
_entity_poly.pdbx_seq_one_letter_code
_entity_poly.pdbx_strand_id
1 'polypeptide(L)'
;MKWFKSAVIGALGSLVMFLLMMFGIHGAGVAPFNLPPSAAFLEILGLNIGPLPLLVHFCYGATWSLLLVALYGAKTNVRRGIYLATGLWLFMMLIYSPIIGWGVFGFGGSGHELASDHPLHLGSPIKYVVATLVLHLIYGWIIGGLNPAWIQFNQSRQAA
;
A
#
# COMPACT_ATOMS: atom_id res chain seq x y z
N MET A 1 2.83 -2.00 -24.78
CA MET A 1 2.76 -0.82 -23.87
C MET A 1 1.88 -0.99 -22.62
N LYS A 2 0.85 -1.86 -22.59
CA LYS A 2 -0.07 -1.98 -21.44
C LYS A 2 0.61 -2.24 -20.09
N TRP A 3 1.68 -3.04 -20.07
CA TRP A 3 2.44 -3.37 -18.85
C TRP A 3 3.12 -2.13 -18.28
N PHE A 4 3.80 -1.35 -19.11
CA PHE A 4 4.40 -0.08 -18.68
C PHE A 4 3.36 0.89 -18.12
N LYS A 5 2.23 1.10 -18.84
CA LYS A 5 1.12 1.95 -18.35
C LYS A 5 0.61 1.47 -16.99
N SER A 6 0.40 0.17 -16.83
CA SER A 6 -0.07 -0.42 -15.57
C SER A 6 0.93 -0.25 -14.43
N ALA A 7 2.23 -0.42 -14.68
CA ALA A 7 3.27 -0.15 -13.70
C ALA A 7 3.28 1.32 -13.26
N VAL A 8 3.19 2.27 -14.20
CA VAL A 8 3.10 3.71 -13.90
C VAL A 8 1.86 4.04 -13.07
N ILE A 9 0.70 3.46 -13.41
CA ILE A 9 -0.53 3.64 -12.62
C ILE A 9 -0.37 3.09 -11.21
N GLY A 10 0.29 1.94 -11.05
CA GLY A 10 0.56 1.35 -9.74
C GLY A 10 1.50 2.23 -8.91
N ALA A 11 2.56 2.75 -9.51
CA ALA A 11 3.45 3.71 -8.86
C ALA A 11 2.71 4.99 -8.47
N LEU A 12 1.83 5.52 -9.33
CA LEU A 12 0.99 6.69 -9.03
C LEU A 12 0.03 6.42 -7.87
N GLY A 13 -0.63 5.27 -7.84
CA GLY A 13 -1.48 4.87 -6.72
C GLY A 13 -0.69 4.82 -5.40
N SER A 14 0.51 4.23 -5.43
CA SER A 14 1.41 4.22 -4.28
C SER A 14 1.89 5.62 -3.89
N LEU A 15 2.07 6.54 -4.85
CA LEU A 15 2.47 7.93 -4.58
C LEU A 15 1.39 8.63 -3.77
N VAL A 16 0.12 8.50 -4.20
CA VAL A 16 -1.01 9.09 -3.50
C VAL A 16 -1.09 8.54 -2.08
N MET A 17 -0.99 7.21 -1.89
CA MET A 17 -0.94 6.62 -0.55
C MET A 17 0.23 7.19 0.28
N PHE A 18 1.42 7.26 -0.30
CA PHE A 18 2.62 7.73 0.38
C PHE A 18 2.46 9.18 0.85
N LEU A 19 1.99 10.07 0.00
CA LEU A 19 1.75 11.47 0.36
C LEU A 19 0.72 11.60 1.49
N LEU A 20 -0.38 10.84 1.44
CA LEU A 20 -1.39 10.84 2.50
C LEU A 20 -0.83 10.29 3.83
N MET A 21 -0.02 9.24 3.78
CA MET A 21 0.66 8.71 4.97
C MET A 21 1.63 9.73 5.56
N MET A 22 2.51 10.30 4.74
CA MET A 22 3.50 11.29 5.20
C MET A 22 2.83 12.53 5.78
N PHE A 23 1.72 12.99 5.18
CA PHE A 23 0.90 14.03 5.77
C PHE A 23 0.30 13.61 7.12
N GLY A 24 -0.23 12.39 7.24
CA GLY A 24 -0.76 11.87 8.49
C GLY A 24 0.29 11.77 9.61
N ILE A 25 1.51 11.36 9.28
CA ILE A 25 2.63 11.21 10.22
C ILE A 25 3.21 12.57 10.60
N HIS A 26 3.68 13.35 9.63
CA HIS A 26 4.49 14.55 9.88
C HIS A 26 3.72 15.86 9.77
N GLY A 27 2.64 15.90 8.99
CA GLY A 27 1.86 17.12 8.78
C GLY A 27 0.79 17.32 9.85
N ALA A 28 -0.06 16.32 10.04
CA ALA A 28 -1.20 16.36 10.96
C ALA A 28 -0.92 15.70 12.32
N GLY A 29 0.12 14.85 12.43
CA GLY A 29 0.46 14.14 13.66
C GLY A 29 -0.64 13.19 14.16
N VAL A 30 -1.53 12.74 13.27
CA VAL A 30 -2.67 11.88 13.61
C VAL A 30 -2.40 10.39 13.34
N ALA A 31 -1.29 10.08 12.65
CA ALA A 31 -0.93 8.71 12.35
C ALA A 31 -0.66 7.91 13.63
N PRO A 32 -1.09 6.65 13.70
CA PRO A 32 -0.86 5.80 14.86
C PRO A 32 0.54 5.16 14.85
N PHE A 33 1.39 5.43 13.86
CA PHE A 33 2.74 4.87 13.72
C PHE A 33 3.71 5.96 13.29
N ASN A 34 4.98 5.81 13.66
CA ASN A 34 6.03 6.78 13.34
C ASN A 34 6.68 6.52 11.97
N LEU A 35 6.67 5.27 11.52
CA LEU A 35 7.18 4.87 10.20
C LEU A 35 6.06 4.29 9.32
N PRO A 36 6.06 4.57 8.01
CA PRO A 36 5.24 3.84 7.07
C PRO A 36 5.54 2.33 7.12
N PRO A 37 4.56 1.43 6.85
CA PRO A 37 4.76 -0.02 6.97
C PRO A 37 5.96 -0.58 6.17
N SER A 38 6.26 -0.03 4.99
CA SER A 38 7.44 -0.44 4.21
C SER A 38 8.76 -0.08 4.90
N ALA A 39 8.83 1.08 5.55
CA ALA A 39 9.99 1.50 6.32
C ALA A 39 10.11 0.71 7.62
N ALA A 40 9.00 0.50 8.34
CA ALA A 40 8.97 -0.30 9.56
C ALA A 40 9.41 -1.76 9.32
N PHE A 41 8.99 -2.36 8.21
CA PHE A 41 9.46 -3.69 7.82
C PHE A 41 10.97 -3.72 7.57
N LEU A 42 11.50 -2.73 6.85
CA LEU A 42 12.95 -2.64 6.59
C LEU A 42 13.76 -2.28 7.84
N GLU A 43 13.19 -1.54 8.79
CA GLU A 43 13.83 -1.18 10.06
C GLU A 43 14.22 -2.44 10.84
N ILE A 44 13.32 -3.43 10.88
CA ILE A 44 13.55 -4.70 11.58
C ILE A 44 14.61 -5.56 10.88
N LEU A 45 14.75 -5.38 9.57
CA LEU A 45 15.80 -6.02 8.80
C LEU A 45 17.14 -5.26 8.89
N GLY A 46 17.19 -4.09 9.54
CA GLY A 46 18.36 -3.21 9.55
C GLY A 46 18.65 -2.57 8.18
N LEU A 47 17.65 -2.49 7.31
CA LEU A 47 17.74 -2.02 5.93
C LEU A 47 16.93 -0.74 5.67
N ASN A 48 16.48 -0.03 6.70
CA ASN A 48 15.81 1.25 6.57
C ASN A 48 16.82 2.38 6.25
N ILE A 49 17.42 2.30 5.05
CA ILE A 49 18.50 3.18 4.62
C ILE A 49 18.15 3.93 3.34
N GLY A 50 18.45 5.23 3.31
CA GLY A 50 18.31 6.08 2.14
C GLY A 50 16.93 5.97 1.45
N PRO A 51 16.87 5.83 0.12
CA PRO A 51 15.60 5.76 -0.61
C PRO A 51 14.98 4.36 -0.63
N LEU A 52 15.58 3.36 0.01
CA LEU A 52 15.14 1.97 -0.13
C LEU A 52 13.68 1.73 0.30
N PRO A 53 13.17 2.28 1.43
CA PRO A 53 11.76 2.13 1.80
C PRO A 53 10.79 2.69 0.76
N LEU A 54 11.19 3.78 0.12
CA LEU A 54 10.42 4.44 -0.93
C LEU A 54 10.38 3.57 -2.19
N LEU A 55 11.54 3.06 -2.62
CA LEU A 55 11.64 2.16 -3.76
C LEU A 55 10.82 0.90 -3.55
N VAL A 56 10.90 0.28 -2.38
CA VAL A 56 10.10 -0.91 -2.03
C VAL A 56 8.60 -0.60 -2.12
N HIS A 57 8.15 0.52 -1.55
CA HIS A 57 6.73 0.92 -1.59
C HIS A 57 6.20 1.13 -3.01
N PHE A 58 6.99 1.78 -3.87
CA PHE A 58 6.60 2.02 -5.26
C PHE A 58 6.65 0.76 -6.11
N CYS A 59 7.71 -0.05 -5.98
CA CYS A 59 7.83 -1.32 -6.68
C CYS A 59 6.70 -2.27 -6.30
N TYR A 60 6.35 -2.33 -5.00
CA TYR A 60 5.21 -3.11 -4.53
C TYR A 60 3.90 -2.63 -5.18
N GLY A 61 3.63 -1.32 -5.18
CA GLY A 61 2.46 -0.74 -5.84
C GLY A 61 2.41 -0.99 -7.35
N ALA A 62 3.53 -0.90 -8.05
CA ALA A 62 3.61 -1.23 -9.47
C ALA A 62 3.30 -2.70 -9.72
N THR A 63 3.89 -3.61 -8.93
CA THR A 63 3.68 -5.06 -9.02
C THR A 63 2.21 -5.45 -8.87
N TRP A 64 1.49 -4.88 -7.90
CA TRP A 64 0.08 -5.24 -7.71
C TRP A 64 -0.85 -4.66 -8.75
N SER A 65 -0.53 -3.49 -9.32
CA SER A 65 -1.24 -2.98 -10.50
C SER A 65 -1.05 -3.89 -11.71
N LEU A 66 0.18 -4.36 -11.94
CA LEU A 66 0.49 -5.34 -12.99
C LEU A 66 -0.29 -6.63 -12.77
N LEU A 67 -0.32 -7.14 -11.54
CA LEU A 67 -1.04 -8.36 -11.21
C LEU A 67 -2.55 -8.19 -11.39
N LEU A 68 -3.13 -7.04 -11.02
CA LEU A 68 -4.54 -6.74 -11.28
C LEU A 68 -4.87 -6.89 -12.77
N VAL A 69 -4.04 -6.29 -13.63
CA VAL A 69 -4.20 -6.35 -15.08
C VAL A 69 -3.95 -7.76 -15.61
N ALA A 70 -3.00 -8.51 -15.04
CA ALA A 70 -2.74 -9.89 -15.43
C ALA A 70 -3.91 -10.82 -15.09
N LEU A 71 -4.51 -10.67 -13.92
CA LEU A 71 -5.61 -11.50 -13.44
C LEU A 71 -6.94 -11.20 -14.16
N TYR A 72 -7.23 -9.92 -14.39
CA TYR A 72 -8.55 -9.51 -14.89
C TYR A 72 -8.54 -9.01 -16.34
N GLY A 73 -7.40 -8.63 -16.90
CA GLY A 73 -7.28 -8.12 -18.26
C GLY A 73 -8.29 -7.02 -18.56
N ALA A 74 -9.08 -7.21 -19.62
CA ALA A 74 -10.14 -6.27 -20.01
C ALA A 74 -11.31 -6.16 -19.00
N LYS A 75 -11.41 -7.09 -18.04
CA LYS A 75 -12.42 -7.06 -16.95
C LYS A 75 -11.94 -6.23 -15.74
N THR A 76 -10.76 -5.61 -15.82
CA THR A 76 -10.26 -4.71 -14.77
C THR A 76 -11.22 -3.53 -14.60
N ASN A 77 -11.62 -3.28 -13.36
CA ASN A 77 -12.48 -2.15 -12.98
C ASN A 77 -12.26 -1.83 -11.48
N VAL A 78 -12.88 -0.75 -11.02
CA VAL A 78 -12.79 -0.29 -9.62
C VAL A 78 -13.11 -1.41 -8.63
N ARG A 79 -14.18 -2.19 -8.85
CA ARG A 79 -14.56 -3.29 -7.96
C ARG A 79 -13.44 -4.33 -7.81
N ARG A 80 -12.78 -4.70 -8.92
CA ARG A 80 -11.63 -5.63 -8.88
C ARG A 80 -10.40 -5.02 -8.20
N GLY A 81 -10.15 -3.73 -8.42
CA GLY A 81 -9.10 -2.99 -7.72
C GLY A 81 -9.31 -2.94 -6.21
N ILE A 82 -10.55 -2.69 -5.76
CA ILE A 82 -10.93 -2.72 -4.34
C ILE A 82 -10.76 -4.12 -3.73
N TYR A 83 -11.17 -5.18 -4.44
CA TYR A 83 -10.96 -6.56 -3.96
C TYR A 83 -9.49 -6.90 -3.79
N LEU A 84 -8.65 -6.56 -4.77
CA LEU A 84 -7.21 -6.77 -4.65
C LEU A 84 -6.65 -6.00 -3.46
N ALA A 85 -6.96 -4.70 -3.36
CA ALA A 85 -6.42 -3.86 -2.30
C ALA A 85 -6.89 -4.28 -0.89
N THR A 86 -8.13 -4.77 -0.76
CA THR A 86 -8.62 -5.34 0.50
C THR A 86 -7.86 -6.61 0.86
N GLY A 87 -7.56 -7.47 -0.13
CA GLY A 87 -6.72 -8.65 0.07
C GLY A 87 -5.30 -8.29 0.52
N LEU A 88 -4.70 -7.26 -0.07
CA LEU A 88 -3.38 -6.74 0.33
C LEU A 88 -3.40 -6.16 1.74
N TRP A 89 -4.45 -5.41 2.07
CA TRP A 89 -4.64 -4.90 3.42
C TRP A 89 -4.77 -6.02 4.45
N LEU A 90 -5.57 -7.07 4.16
CA LEU A 90 -5.67 -8.24 5.04
C LEU A 90 -4.32 -8.95 5.19
N PHE A 91 -3.59 -9.13 4.10
CA PHE A 91 -2.24 -9.70 4.13
C PHE A 91 -1.30 -8.84 4.99
N MET A 92 -1.39 -7.51 4.89
CA MET A 92 -0.64 -6.62 5.76
C MET A 92 -1.02 -6.80 7.24
N MET A 93 -2.31 -6.89 7.56
CA MET A 93 -2.81 -7.05 8.94
C MET A 93 -2.45 -8.38 9.59
N LEU A 94 -2.43 -9.45 8.79
CA LEU A 94 -2.24 -10.82 9.28
C LEU A 94 -0.79 -11.27 9.25
N ILE A 95 0.03 -10.69 8.35
CA ILE A 95 1.40 -11.15 8.11
C ILE A 95 2.41 -10.04 8.43
N TYR A 96 2.34 -8.90 7.74
CA TYR A 96 3.33 -7.83 7.92
C TYR A 96 3.27 -7.22 9.32
N SER A 97 2.09 -6.90 9.82
CA SER A 97 1.90 -6.26 11.12
C SER A 97 2.47 -7.12 12.27
N PRO A 98 2.19 -8.44 12.36
CA PRO A 98 2.89 -9.31 13.32
C PRO A 98 4.40 -9.36 13.14
N ILE A 99 4.91 -9.48 11.91
CA ILE A 99 6.36 -9.48 11.64
C ILE A 99 7.00 -8.17 12.13
N ILE A 100 6.30 -7.05 11.99
CA ILE A 100 6.78 -5.75 12.45
C ILE A 100 6.84 -5.64 13.99
N GLY A 101 6.18 -6.56 14.70
CA GLY A 101 5.97 -6.44 16.14
C GLY A 101 4.77 -5.56 16.50
N TRP A 102 3.92 -5.23 15.53
CA TRP A 102 2.65 -4.51 15.74
C TRP A 102 1.50 -5.46 16.11
N GLY A 103 1.65 -6.76 15.85
CA GLY A 103 0.66 -7.78 16.18
C GLY A 103 -0.46 -7.90 15.14
N VAL A 104 -1.40 -8.82 15.36
CA VAL A 104 -2.46 -9.14 14.40
C VAL A 104 -3.51 -8.02 14.41
N PHE A 105 -3.79 -7.42 13.24
CA PHE A 105 -4.58 -6.18 13.15
C PHE A 105 -4.06 -5.03 14.02
N GLY A 106 -2.76 -5.04 14.35
CA GLY A 106 -2.16 -4.07 15.25
C GLY A 106 -2.45 -4.33 16.73
N PHE A 107 -2.94 -5.51 17.13
CA PHE A 107 -3.19 -5.86 18.54
C PHE A 107 -2.16 -6.86 19.08
N GLY A 108 -1.75 -6.68 20.34
CA GLY A 108 -0.91 -7.64 21.08
C GLY A 108 0.56 -7.68 20.65
N GLY A 109 1.02 -6.72 19.84
CA GLY A 109 2.43 -6.58 19.48
C GLY A 109 3.23 -5.76 20.49
N SER A 110 4.54 -6.01 20.58
CA SER A 110 5.46 -5.25 21.44
C SER A 110 5.58 -3.77 21.06
N GLY A 111 5.17 -3.38 19.84
CA GLY A 111 5.17 -1.99 19.38
C GLY A 111 4.37 -1.02 20.24
N HIS A 112 3.39 -1.51 21.01
CA HIS A 112 2.59 -0.71 21.96
C HIS A 112 3.34 -0.35 23.25
N GLU A 113 4.39 -1.10 23.58
CA GLU A 113 5.17 -0.94 24.81
C GLU A 113 6.41 -0.05 24.58
N LEU A 114 6.71 0.26 23.32
CA LEU A 114 7.83 1.12 22.94
C LEU A 114 7.54 2.57 23.30
N ALA A 115 8.61 3.33 23.55
CA ALA A 115 8.50 4.77 23.75
C ALA A 115 7.84 5.44 22.54
N SER A 116 7.05 6.50 22.76
CA SER A 116 6.22 7.11 21.72
C SER A 116 7.00 7.68 20.53
N ASP A 117 8.29 7.98 20.73
CA ASP A 117 9.22 8.48 19.72
C ASP A 117 10.03 7.35 19.03
N HIS A 118 9.90 6.11 19.50
CA HIS A 118 10.59 4.97 18.90
C HIS A 118 10.10 4.74 17.46
N PRO A 119 10.98 4.44 16.48
CA PRO A 119 10.57 4.29 15.07
C PRO A 119 9.46 3.25 14.82
N LEU A 120 9.49 2.16 15.60
CA LEU A 120 8.52 1.06 15.53
C LEU A 120 7.32 1.20 16.46
N HIS A 121 7.19 2.30 17.19
CA HIS A 121 6.04 2.51 18.07
C HIS A 121 4.73 2.50 17.29
N LEU A 122 3.76 1.78 17.83
CA LEU A 122 2.37 1.78 17.39
C LEU A 122 1.50 2.28 18.54
N GLY A 123 0.79 3.38 18.31
CA GLY A 123 -0.19 3.90 19.25
C GLY A 123 -1.50 3.14 19.16
N SER A 124 -2.53 3.75 18.56
CA SER A 124 -3.88 3.14 18.55
C SER A 124 -4.04 2.04 17.47
N PRO A 125 -4.36 0.78 17.83
CA PRO A 125 -4.70 -0.27 16.86
C PRO A 125 -5.89 0.09 15.95
N ILE A 126 -6.94 0.71 16.50
CA ILE A 126 -8.16 1.04 15.74
C ILE A 126 -7.84 2.08 14.65
N LYS A 127 -7.15 3.17 15.01
CA LYS A 127 -6.62 4.14 14.04
C LYS A 127 -5.75 3.46 12.98
N TYR A 128 -4.90 2.50 13.36
CA TYR A 128 -4.04 1.79 12.41
C TYR A 128 -4.85 1.02 11.38
N VAL A 129 -5.81 0.22 11.85
CA VAL A 129 -6.76 -0.53 11.02
C VAL A 129 -7.50 0.38 10.04
N VAL A 130 -8.13 1.44 10.55
CA VAL A 130 -8.95 2.34 9.74
C VAL A 130 -8.09 3.13 8.75
N ALA A 131 -7.02 3.78 9.21
CA ALA A 131 -6.17 4.62 8.35
C ALA A 131 -5.57 3.81 7.19
N THR A 132 -5.03 2.63 7.50
CA THR A 132 -4.44 1.78 6.46
C THR A 132 -5.47 1.16 5.53
N LEU A 133 -6.66 0.80 6.03
CA LEU A 133 -7.75 0.33 5.16
C LEU A 133 -8.13 1.42 4.16
N VAL A 134 -8.34 2.65 4.63
CA VAL A 134 -8.68 3.79 3.76
C VAL A 134 -7.62 4.00 2.67
N LEU A 135 -6.34 3.98 3.04
CA LEU A 135 -5.25 4.13 2.06
C LEU A 135 -5.27 3.02 1.00
N HIS A 136 -5.49 1.77 1.40
CA HIS A 136 -5.59 0.65 0.47
C HIS A 136 -6.81 0.78 -0.45
N LEU A 137 -7.97 1.20 0.08
CA LEU A 137 -9.16 1.42 -0.73
C LEU A 137 -8.94 2.54 -1.77
N ILE A 138 -8.26 3.62 -1.40
CA ILE A 138 -7.86 4.69 -2.33
C ILE A 138 -6.97 4.12 -3.44
N TYR A 139 -5.94 3.35 -3.07
CA TYR A 139 -5.08 2.70 -4.05
C TYR A 139 -5.83 1.76 -4.98
N GLY A 140 -6.68 0.88 -4.44
CA GLY A 140 -7.53 -0.02 -5.20
C GLY A 140 -8.45 0.70 -6.17
N TRP A 141 -9.04 1.83 -5.75
CA TRP A 141 -9.86 2.69 -6.59
C TRP A 141 -9.05 3.28 -7.76
N ILE A 142 -7.85 3.84 -7.47
CA ILE A 142 -6.96 4.42 -8.48
C ILE A 142 -6.57 3.36 -9.51
N ILE A 143 -6.00 2.22 -9.08
CA ILE A 143 -5.54 1.20 -10.03
C ILE A 143 -6.72 0.55 -10.77
N GLY A 144 -7.88 0.38 -10.12
CA GLY A 144 -9.06 -0.20 -10.75
C GLY A 144 -9.74 0.73 -11.76
N GLY A 145 -9.65 2.06 -11.56
CA GLY A 145 -10.21 3.07 -12.45
C GLY A 145 -9.27 3.48 -13.58
N LEU A 146 -8.00 3.75 -13.28
CA LEU A 146 -7.05 4.28 -14.26
C LEU A 146 -6.53 3.22 -15.23
N ASN A 147 -6.37 1.96 -14.80
CA ASN A 147 -5.92 0.90 -15.71
C ASN A 147 -6.86 0.74 -16.93
N PRO A 148 -8.18 0.53 -16.77
CA PRO A 148 -9.06 0.42 -17.93
C PRO A 148 -9.15 1.73 -18.72
N ALA A 149 -9.13 2.89 -18.06
CA ALA A 149 -9.22 4.20 -18.70
C ALA A 149 -8.01 4.50 -19.62
N TRP A 150 -6.79 4.20 -19.19
CA TRP A 150 -5.58 4.55 -19.94
C TRP A 150 -5.04 3.43 -20.84
N ILE A 151 -5.28 2.17 -20.48
CA ILE A 151 -4.86 1.02 -21.32
C ILE A 151 -5.80 0.81 -22.51
N GLN A 152 -7.10 1.13 -22.35
CA GLN A 152 -8.11 0.98 -23.41
C GLN A 152 -8.09 -0.43 -24.03
N PHE A 153 -8.31 -1.45 -23.19
CA PHE A 153 -8.13 -2.87 -23.54
C PHE A 153 -8.87 -3.34 -24.80
N ASN A 154 -9.98 -2.70 -25.18
CA ASN A 154 -10.75 -3.07 -26.36
C ASN A 154 -10.11 -2.55 -27.66
N GLN A 155 -9.55 -1.33 -27.66
CA GLN A 155 -8.86 -0.77 -28.81
C GLN A 155 -7.54 -1.50 -29.06
N SER A 156 -6.83 -1.88 -27.99
CA SER A 156 -5.57 -2.62 -28.09
C SER A 156 -5.74 -4.07 -28.57
N ARG A 157 -6.95 -4.63 -28.55
CA ARG A 157 -7.24 -5.97 -29.09
C ARG A 157 -7.65 -5.96 -30.56
N GLN A 158 -8.07 -4.81 -31.09
CA GLN A 158 -8.41 -4.62 -32.51
C GLN A 158 -7.19 -4.20 -33.35
N ALA A 159 -6.13 -3.71 -32.70
CA ALA A 159 -4.89 -3.26 -33.33
C ALA A 159 -3.76 -4.32 -33.31
N ALA A 160 -4.06 -5.55 -32.87
CA ALA A 160 -3.13 -6.68 -32.77
C ALA A 160 -3.70 -7.86 -33.56
#